data_AF-A0A936MIH1-F1
#
_entry.id   AF-A0A936MIH1-F1
#
_cell.length_a   1.000
_cell.length_b   1.000
_cell.length_c   1.000
_cell.angle_alpha   90.00
_cell.angle_beta   90.00
_cell.angle_gamma   90.00
#
_symmetry.space_group_name_H-M   'P 1'
#
loop_
_entity.id
_entity.type
_entity.pdbx_description
1 polymer ?
#
loop_
_entity_poly.entity_id
_entity_poly.type
_entity_poly.pdbx_seq_one_letter_code
_entity_poly.pdbx_strand_id
1 'polypeptide(L)'
;MYNYLRYILVSCIIGIVVLVSACKEKLPVEDGSEPIDLNATTVQLDSNLVAFWDFDDNTAKDKTGHGFDGILKANFSTPSEGTKGSGLKFNGVDNWFEVEDNGKN
;
A
#
# COMPACT_ATOMS: atom_id res chain seq x y z
N MET A 1 -15.41 64.19 -11.44
CA MET A 1 -14.26 63.64 -10.68
C MET A 1 -14.61 62.48 -9.73
N TYR A 2 -15.83 61.91 -9.77
CA TYR A 2 -16.27 60.80 -8.88
C TYR A 2 -16.25 59.40 -9.52
N ASN A 3 -16.08 59.30 -10.84
CA ASN A 3 -16.13 58.03 -11.55
C ASN A 3 -14.78 57.29 -11.59
N TYR A 4 -13.66 57.99 -11.39
CA TYR A 4 -12.32 57.39 -11.34
C TYR A 4 -12.02 56.74 -9.98
N LEU A 5 -12.56 57.31 -8.89
CA LEU A 5 -12.39 56.80 -7.53
C LEU A 5 -13.20 55.51 -7.29
N ARG A 6 -14.34 55.33 -7.97
CA ARG A 6 -15.12 54.07 -7.94
C ARG A 6 -14.41 52.93 -8.67
N TYR A 7 -13.65 53.23 -9.73
CA TYR A 7 -13.00 52.20 -10.54
C TYR A 7 -11.79 51.55 -9.84
N ILE A 8 -11.05 52.34 -9.03
CA ILE A 8 -9.90 51.84 -8.24
C ILE A 8 -10.37 50.99 -7.03
N LEU A 9 -11.49 51.36 -6.39
CA LEU A 9 -12.03 50.61 -5.25
C LEU A 9 -12.70 49.28 -5.68
N VAL A 10 -13.33 49.24 -6.86
CA VAL A 10 -13.97 48.01 -7.36
C VAL A 10 -12.95 46.98 -7.86
N SER A 11 -11.80 47.40 -8.41
CA SER A 11 -10.75 46.44 -8.81
C SER A 11 -10.05 45.78 -7.62
N CYS A 12 -9.94 46.49 -6.49
CA CYS A 12 -9.31 45.97 -5.27
C CYS A 12 -10.16 44.86 -4.63
N ILE A 13 -11.49 44.97 -4.68
CA ILE A 13 -12.41 43.97 -4.14
C ILE A 13 -12.37 42.69 -5.00
N ILE A 14 -12.32 42.82 -6.32
CA ILE A 14 -12.23 41.66 -7.23
C ILE A 14 -10.90 40.90 -7.05
N GLY A 15 -9.78 41.62 -6.85
CA GLY A 15 -8.48 40.99 -6.57
C GLY A 15 -8.43 40.25 -5.23
N ILE A 16 -9.12 40.73 -4.20
CA ILE A 16 -9.20 40.08 -2.89
C ILE A 16 -10.10 38.84 -2.92
N VAL A 17 -11.19 38.86 -3.71
CA VAL A 17 -12.09 37.69 -3.86
C VAL A 17 -11.37 36.51 -4.53
N VAL A 18 -10.40 36.76 -5.41
CA VAL A 18 -9.60 35.68 -6.05
C VAL A 18 -8.59 35.04 -5.05
N LEU A 19 -8.19 35.75 -3.99
CA LEU A 19 -7.23 35.26 -2.99
C LEU A 19 -7.85 34.40 -1.88
N VAL A 20 -9.18 34.41 -1.69
CA VAL A 20 -9.85 33.52 -0.71
C VAL A 20 -10.04 32.10 -1.27
N SER A 21 -9.78 31.86 -2.56
CA SER A 21 -9.87 30.52 -3.18
C SER A 21 -8.67 29.60 -2.88
N ALA A 22 -7.84 29.93 -1.88
CA ALA A 22 -6.73 29.11 -1.42
C ALA A 22 -7.00 28.36 -0.10
N CYS A 23 -8.25 28.31 0.38
CA CYS A 23 -8.63 27.38 1.45
C CYS A 23 -9.07 26.05 0.84
N LYS A 24 -8.12 25.11 0.84
CA LYS A 24 -8.36 23.67 0.74
C LYS A 24 -9.50 23.27 1.68
N GLU A 25 -10.62 22.81 1.13
CA GLU A 25 -11.51 21.91 1.86
C GLU A 25 -12.11 20.85 0.94
N LYS A 26 -11.73 19.61 1.27
CA LYS A 26 -12.37 18.30 1.05
C LYS A 26 -12.63 17.78 -0.38
N LEU A 27 -12.09 16.58 -0.59
CA LEU A 27 -12.09 15.74 -1.80
C LEU A 27 -13.52 15.40 -2.28
N PRO A 28 -13.86 15.63 -3.56
CA PRO A 28 -14.97 14.94 -4.19
C PRO A 28 -14.54 13.51 -4.54
N VAL A 29 -15.23 12.53 -3.96
CA VAL A 29 -15.27 11.15 -4.46
C VAL A 29 -16.01 11.20 -5.79
N GLU A 30 -15.29 11.02 -6.90
CA GLU A 30 -15.90 10.84 -8.21
C GLU A 30 -15.93 9.35 -8.56
N ASP A 31 -17.08 8.97 -9.08
CA ASP A 31 -17.63 7.63 -9.27
C ASP A 31 -16.67 6.65 -9.96
N GLY A 32 -16.54 5.45 -9.38
CA GLY A 32 -15.62 4.39 -9.80
C GLY A 32 -15.96 3.79 -11.17
N SER A 33 -15.66 4.51 -12.24
CA SER A 33 -15.90 4.06 -13.63
C SER A 33 -14.69 4.20 -14.56
N GLU A 34 -13.51 4.57 -14.06
CA GLU A 34 -12.28 4.36 -14.83
C GLU A 34 -11.88 2.87 -14.77
N PRO A 35 -11.64 2.19 -15.91
CA PRO A 35 -11.15 0.83 -15.89
C PRO A 35 -9.84 0.80 -15.13
N ILE A 36 -9.76 -0.04 -14.10
CA ILE A 36 -8.55 -0.22 -13.29
C ILE A 36 -7.43 -0.63 -14.24
N ASP A 37 -6.51 0.30 -14.53
CA ASP A 37 -5.30 -0.02 -15.28
C ASP A 37 -4.39 -0.85 -14.36
N LEU A 38 -4.55 -2.17 -14.48
CA LEU A 38 -3.75 -3.19 -13.81
C LEU A 38 -2.25 -3.10 -14.16
N ASN A 39 -1.89 -2.32 -15.18
CA ASN A 39 -0.51 -2.14 -15.64
C ASN A 39 0.11 -0.80 -15.17
N ALA A 40 -0.68 0.24 -14.93
CA ALA A 40 -0.23 1.49 -14.31
C ALA A 40 -0.32 1.48 -12.77
N THR A 41 -1.11 0.56 -12.22
CA THR A 41 -1.15 0.33 -10.78
C THR A 41 -0.11 -0.72 -10.43
N THR A 42 1.17 -0.33 -10.32
CA THR A 42 2.01 -0.97 -9.31
C THR A 42 1.35 -0.64 -7.99
N VAL A 43 0.41 -1.49 -7.55
CA VAL A 43 -0.07 -1.44 -6.18
C VAL A 43 1.23 -1.53 -5.38
N GLN A 44 1.59 -0.46 -4.69
CA GLN A 44 2.68 -0.43 -3.72
C GLN A 44 2.25 -1.33 -2.56
N LEU A 45 2.21 -2.65 -2.83
CA LEU A 45 1.92 -3.72 -1.88
C LEU A 45 2.98 -3.73 -0.78
N ASP A 46 4.17 -3.21 -1.09
CA ASP A 46 5.29 -3.00 -0.18
C ASP A 46 4.96 -2.03 0.97
N SER A 47 4.11 -1.02 0.76
CA SER A 47 3.83 -0.01 1.79
C SER A 47 3.20 -0.56 3.08
N ASN A 48 2.51 -1.71 3.01
CA ASN A 48 1.89 -2.38 4.16
C ASN A 48 2.27 -3.87 4.26
N LEU A 49 3.33 -4.30 3.57
CA LEU A 49 3.78 -5.68 3.61
C LEU A 49 4.47 -5.97 4.94
N VAL A 50 3.83 -6.80 5.77
CA VAL A 50 4.35 -7.13 7.10
C VAL A 50 5.46 -8.19 7.03
N ALA A 51 5.29 -9.21 6.19
CA ALA A 51 6.25 -10.30 6.00
C ALA A 51 6.07 -10.97 4.62
N PHE A 52 7.12 -11.64 4.14
CA PHE A 52 7.11 -12.36 2.86
C PHE A 52 8.06 -13.56 2.91
N TRP A 53 7.58 -14.72 2.47
CA TRP A 53 8.36 -15.96 2.37
C TRP A 53 8.19 -16.54 0.96
N ASP A 54 9.29 -16.69 0.22
CA ASP A 54 9.31 -17.30 -1.12
C ASP A 54 9.62 -18.80 -1.08
N PHE A 55 10.27 -19.28 -0.01
CA PHE A 55 10.74 -20.65 0.18
C PHE A 55 11.73 -21.16 -0.89
N ASP A 56 12.23 -20.28 -1.77
CA ASP A 56 13.09 -20.64 -2.90
C ASP A 56 14.49 -21.07 -2.44
N ASP A 57 14.93 -20.65 -1.27
CA ASP A 57 16.19 -21.05 -0.64
C ASP A 57 16.03 -22.26 0.31
N ASN A 58 14.90 -22.96 0.24
CA ASN A 58 14.52 -24.05 1.14
C ASN A 58 14.43 -23.65 2.62
N THR A 59 14.31 -22.35 2.92
CA THR A 59 14.12 -21.85 4.28
C THR A 59 12.79 -21.14 4.42
N ALA A 60 12.35 -20.96 5.68
CA ALA A 60 11.21 -20.12 6.03
C ALA A 60 11.65 -18.71 6.47
N LYS A 61 12.72 -18.17 5.86
CA LYS A 61 13.23 -16.84 6.23
C LYS A 61 12.36 -15.72 5.67
N ASP A 62 12.04 -14.73 6.49
CA ASP A 62 11.33 -13.52 6.05
C ASP A 62 12.23 -12.67 5.17
N LYS A 63 11.75 -12.41 3.96
CA LYS A 63 12.45 -11.66 2.91
C LYS A 63 12.22 -10.16 3.01
N THR A 64 11.25 -9.70 3.80
CA THR A 64 11.07 -8.26 4.07
C THR A 64 12.16 -7.72 5.00
N GLY A 65 12.74 -8.58 5.84
CA GLY A 65 13.71 -8.19 6.86
C GLY A 65 13.07 -7.59 8.11
N HIS A 66 11.75 -7.68 8.27
CA HIS A 66 11.06 -7.21 9.48
C HIS A 66 11.23 -8.15 10.68
N GLY A 67 11.70 -9.37 10.43
CA GLY A 67 12.10 -10.33 11.45
C GLY A 67 11.00 -11.34 11.78
N PHE A 68 10.08 -11.57 10.84
CA PHE A 68 9.04 -12.59 10.97
C PHE A 68 9.55 -13.92 10.40
N ASP A 69 10.72 -14.39 10.84
CA ASP A 69 11.22 -15.69 10.35
C ASP A 69 10.24 -16.80 10.76
N GLY A 70 9.83 -17.60 9.79
CA GLY A 70 8.90 -18.71 9.98
C GLY A 70 9.63 -19.98 10.41
N ILE A 71 8.86 -20.89 11.01
CA ILE A 71 9.32 -22.19 11.44
C ILE A 71 8.48 -23.27 10.76
N LEU A 72 9.14 -24.13 9.99
CA LEU A 72 8.53 -25.32 9.40
C LEU A 72 8.53 -26.42 10.46
N LYS A 73 7.34 -26.80 10.93
CA LYS A 73 7.17 -27.79 12.00
C LYS A 73 6.59 -29.08 11.45
N ALA A 74 6.96 -30.19 12.11
CA ALA A 74 6.58 -31.56 11.78
C ALA A 74 6.92 -31.99 10.35
N ASN A 75 7.88 -32.91 10.22
CA ASN A 75 8.24 -33.66 9.01
C ASN A 75 8.27 -32.93 7.64
N PHE A 76 8.29 -31.60 7.62
CA PHE A 76 8.69 -30.84 6.44
C PHE A 76 10.13 -31.19 6.15
N SER A 77 10.36 -32.01 5.12
CA SER A 77 11.72 -32.33 4.68
C SER A 77 12.38 -31.08 4.10
N THR A 78 11.67 -30.38 3.21
CA THR A 78 12.01 -29.08 2.61
C THR A 78 10.75 -28.53 1.91
N PRO A 79 10.70 -27.22 1.60
CA PRO A 79 9.81 -26.71 0.56
C PRO A 79 9.91 -27.54 -0.74
N SER A 80 8.81 -27.61 -1.47
CA SER A 80 8.69 -28.38 -2.71
C SER A 80 8.47 -27.47 -3.90
N GLU A 81 8.80 -27.94 -5.11
CA GLU A 81 8.51 -27.23 -6.34
C GLU A 81 7.02 -26.87 -6.43
N GLY A 82 6.75 -25.58 -6.65
CA GLY A 82 5.42 -25.01 -6.82
C GLY A 82 5.17 -24.60 -8.27
N THR A 83 4.02 -23.98 -8.53
CA THR A 83 3.68 -23.46 -9.87
C THR A 83 4.60 -22.30 -10.30
N LYS A 84 5.14 -21.55 -9.32
CA LYS A 84 6.21 -20.56 -9.50
C LYS A 84 7.15 -20.69 -8.31
N GLY A 85 8.42 -20.99 -8.57
CA GLY A 85 9.39 -21.21 -7.50
C GLY A 85 9.03 -22.39 -6.61
N SER A 86 9.34 -22.28 -5.32
CA SER A 86 9.04 -23.27 -4.29
C SER A 86 7.79 -22.88 -3.49
N GLY A 87 7.23 -23.86 -2.77
CA GLY A 87 6.09 -23.67 -1.90
C GLY A 87 5.94 -24.79 -0.87
N LEU A 88 4.97 -24.64 0.02
CA LEU A 88 4.70 -25.61 1.08
C LEU A 88 3.68 -26.64 0.62
N LYS A 89 4.01 -27.92 0.79
CA LYS A 89 3.09 -29.03 0.60
C LYS A 89 2.59 -29.52 1.96
N PHE A 90 1.32 -29.28 2.25
CA PHE A 90 0.66 -29.78 3.46
C PHE A 90 0.04 -31.15 3.21
N ASN A 91 0.29 -32.11 4.10
CA ASN A 91 -0.34 -33.43 4.05
C ASN A 91 -1.75 -33.47 4.65
N GLY A 92 -2.19 -32.40 5.33
CA GLY A 92 -3.50 -32.30 5.99
C GLY A 92 -3.62 -33.14 7.26
N VAL A 93 -2.52 -33.65 7.81
CA VAL A 93 -2.50 -34.53 8.99
C VAL A 93 -1.73 -33.88 10.13
N ASP A 94 -0.45 -33.55 9.90
CA ASP A 94 0.45 -33.14 10.97
C ASP A 94 1.44 -32.03 10.56
N ASN A 95 1.40 -31.51 9.34
CA ASN A 95 2.25 -30.40 8.94
C ASN A 95 1.64 -29.03 9.31
N TRP A 96 2.44 -28.13 9.87
CA TRP A 96 2.04 -26.72 10.01
C TRP A 96 3.23 -25.76 9.86
N PHE A 97 2.87 -24.53 9.51
CA PHE A 97 3.77 -23.39 9.42
C PHE A 97 3.45 -22.44 10.58
N GLU A 98 4.48 -22.02 11.30
CA GLU A 98 4.35 -21.15 12.47
C GLU A 98 5.21 -19.91 12.29
N VAL A 99 4.68 -18.76 12.70
CA VAL A 99 5.40 -17.49 12.76
C VAL A 99 5.14 -16.92 14.14
N GLU A 100 6.20 -16.64 14.87
CA GLU A 100 6.09 -16.03 16.19
C GLU A 100 5.75 -14.53 16.06
N ASP A 101 5.02 -14.02 17.04
CA ASP A 101 4.83 -12.58 17.17
C ASP A 101 6.19 -11.91 17.47
N ASN A 102 6.60 -10.96 16.63
CA ASN A 102 7.85 -10.24 16.83
C ASN A 102 7.70 -9.00 17.74
N GLY A 103 6.50 -8.75 18.28
CA GLY A 103 6.21 -7.69 19.24
C GLY A 103 6.28 -6.27 18.66
N LYS A 104 6.29 -6.11 17.34
CA LYS A 104 6.30 -4.81 16.66
C LYS A 104 4.89 -4.45 16.20
N ASN A 105 4.16 -3.77 17.09
CA ASN A 105 2.88 -3.11 16.76
C ASN A 105 3.10 -1.68 16.28
#